data_AF-A0A2E6LXZ6-F1
#
_entry.id   AF-A0A2E6LXZ6-F1
#
_cell.length_a   1.000
_cell.length_b   1.000
_cell.length_c   1.000
_cell.angle_alpha   90.00
_cell.angle_beta   90.00
_cell.angle_gamma   90.00
#
_symmetry.space_group_name_H-M   'P 1'
#
loop_
_entity.id
_entity.type
_entity.pdbx_description
1 polymer ?
#
loop_
_entity_poly.entity_id
_entity_poly.type
_entity_poly.pdbx_seq_one_letter_code
_entity_poly.pdbx_strand_id
1 'polypeptide(L)'
;MKYGRVRYAGSQGFSIVEMLVSILLGSALLALSFNLYFSTKKSEQLTVEVLNTQTEARNGMHLLRQAIEHAGYTTEVQTAQSKEILFPENEMFAAGQVIRIDGAKTNQSMMVRLQGDNQKALRACNGNIVAPVTETQVYETWYKFYSEDEKLMCQVYQNGEKNGEPVLIAAPVVAMNFRAFATTADSDNHNTKVTTSAGISHDLIKSVQVQLIVRSQDKIRNEDATSTIALTGFSDLTFNDRYLYVNTNQYFLAQNQ
;
A
#
# COMPACT_ATOMS: atom_id res chain seq x y z
N MET A 1 -69.97 -62.52 -22.27
CA MET A 1 -69.92 -61.05 -22.35
C MET A 1 -69.76 -60.47 -20.95
N LYS A 2 -68.60 -59.87 -20.63
CA LYS A 2 -68.38 -59.10 -19.39
C LYS A 2 -68.14 -57.65 -19.81
N TYR A 3 -69.08 -56.76 -19.50
CA TYR A 3 -68.92 -55.32 -19.70
C TYR A 3 -68.13 -54.74 -18.52
N GLY A 4 -66.89 -54.34 -18.77
CA GLY A 4 -66.09 -53.56 -17.82
C GLY A 4 -66.65 -52.15 -17.73
N ARG A 5 -67.09 -51.73 -16.54
CA ARG A 5 -67.41 -50.32 -16.26
C ARG A 5 -66.10 -49.57 -16.02
N VAL A 6 -65.77 -48.64 -16.92
CA VAL A 6 -64.75 -47.63 -16.69
C VAL A 6 -65.32 -46.61 -15.70
N ARG A 7 -64.72 -46.53 -14.50
CA ARG A 7 -64.98 -45.43 -13.56
C ARG A 7 -64.15 -44.23 -14.02
N TYR A 8 -64.81 -43.19 -14.52
CA TYR A 8 -64.17 -41.89 -14.67
C TYR A 8 -63.93 -41.31 -13.28
N ALA A 9 -62.66 -41.20 -12.89
CA ALA A 9 -62.26 -40.40 -11.74
C ALA A 9 -62.60 -38.95 -12.04
N GLY A 10 -63.45 -38.32 -11.22
CA GLY A 10 -63.78 -36.91 -11.36
C GLY A 10 -62.51 -36.08 -11.22
N SER A 11 -62.15 -35.35 -12.27
CA SER A 11 -61.20 -34.24 -12.19
C SER A 11 -61.80 -33.18 -11.28
N GLN A 12 -61.31 -33.08 -10.05
CA GLN A 12 -61.58 -31.91 -9.21
C GLN A 12 -60.81 -30.75 -9.85
N GLY A 13 -61.52 -29.84 -10.51
CA GLY A 13 -60.94 -28.60 -11.02
C GLY A 13 -60.46 -27.75 -9.85
N PHE A 14 -59.22 -27.26 -9.93
CA PHE A 14 -58.67 -26.30 -8.98
C PHE A 14 -59.57 -25.07 -8.87
N SER A 15 -59.82 -24.61 -7.64
CA SER A 15 -60.61 -23.38 -7.47
C SER A 15 -59.77 -22.16 -7.87
N ILE A 16 -60.42 -21.11 -8.41
CA ILE A 16 -59.77 -19.84 -8.75
C ILE A 16 -58.98 -19.28 -7.55
N VAL A 17 -59.48 -19.50 -6.33
CA VAL A 17 -58.82 -19.07 -5.09
C VAL A 17 -57.48 -19.78 -4.90
N GLU A 18 -57.38 -21.08 -5.17
CA GLU A 18 -56.12 -21.84 -5.05
C GLU A 18 -55.07 -21.39 -6.06
N MET A 19 -55.49 -21.01 -7.27
CA MET A 19 -54.60 -20.43 -8.29
C MET A 19 -54.07 -19.05 -7.84
N LEU A 20 -54.93 -18.20 -7.29
CA LEU A 20 -54.53 -16.88 -6.78
C LEU A 20 -53.58 -17.00 -5.57
N VAL A 21 -53.87 -17.91 -4.64
CA VAL A 21 -52.99 -18.18 -3.49
C VAL A 21 -51.64 -18.72 -3.96
N SER A 22 -51.63 -19.62 -4.96
CA SER A 22 -50.39 -20.18 -5.52
C SER A 22 -49.53 -19.11 -6.20
N ILE A 23 -50.14 -18.20 -6.97
CA ILE A 23 -49.44 -17.08 -7.60
C ILE A 23 -48.89 -16.11 -6.54
N LEU A 24 -49.68 -15.81 -5.51
CA LEU A 24 -49.26 -14.92 -4.42
C LEU A 24 -48.07 -15.52 -3.66
N LEU A 25 -48.14 -16.79 -3.27
CA LEU A 25 -47.04 -17.48 -2.58
C LEU A 25 -45.81 -17.61 -3.49
N GLY A 26 -45.99 -17.95 -4.78
CA GLY A 26 -44.90 -18.04 -5.74
C GLY A 26 -44.19 -16.70 -5.96
N SER A 27 -44.94 -15.61 -6.11
CA SER A 27 -44.38 -14.26 -6.27
C SER A 27 -43.65 -13.78 -5.01
N ALA A 28 -44.18 -14.06 -3.82
CA ALA A 28 -43.54 -13.73 -2.55
C ALA A 28 -42.21 -14.49 -2.39
N LEU A 29 -42.18 -15.78 -2.73
CA LEU A 29 -40.97 -16.60 -2.69
C LEU A 29 -39.91 -16.09 -3.69
N LEU A 30 -40.31 -15.72 -4.90
CA LEU A 30 -39.39 -15.12 -5.88
C LEU A 30 -38.84 -13.78 -5.39
N ALA A 31 -39.68 -12.89 -4.86
CA ALA A 31 -39.22 -11.61 -4.33
C ALA A 31 -38.18 -11.79 -3.20
N LEU A 32 -38.41 -12.78 -2.31
CA LEU A 32 -37.45 -13.11 -1.25
C LEU A 32 -36.14 -13.66 -1.80
N SER A 33 -36.20 -14.60 -2.76
CA SER A 33 -34.99 -15.19 -3.34
C SER A 33 -34.16 -14.16 -4.12
N PHE A 34 -34.81 -13.25 -4.85
CA PHE A 34 -34.12 -12.14 -5.53
C PHE A 34 -33.43 -11.21 -4.53
N ASN A 35 -34.11 -10.80 -3.46
CA ASN A 35 -33.51 -9.92 -2.44
C ASN A 35 -32.30 -10.57 -1.76
N LEU A 36 -32.40 -11.86 -1.43
CA LEU A 36 -31.27 -12.62 -0.89
C LEU A 36 -30.12 -12.68 -1.88
N TYR A 37 -30.39 -13.00 -3.15
CA TYR A 37 -29.37 -13.04 -4.19
C TYR A 37 -28.64 -11.70 -4.35
N PHE A 38 -29.37 -10.58 -4.42
CA PHE A 38 -28.76 -9.25 -4.51
C PHE A 38 -27.92 -8.90 -3.28
N SER A 39 -28.43 -9.22 -2.09
CA SER A 39 -27.69 -9.02 -0.83
C SER A 39 -26.40 -9.82 -0.80
N THR A 40 -26.45 -11.11 -1.17
CA THR A 40 -25.28 -11.98 -1.26
C THR A 40 -24.27 -11.44 -2.27
N LYS A 41 -24.70 -11.05 -3.47
CA LYS A 41 -23.81 -10.50 -4.50
C LYS A 41 -23.11 -9.22 -4.06
N LYS A 42 -23.84 -8.32 -3.40
CA LYS A 42 -23.26 -7.09 -2.84
C LYS A 42 -22.25 -7.40 -1.73
N SER A 43 -22.54 -8.38 -0.87
CA SER A 43 -21.62 -8.82 0.18
C SER A 43 -20.34 -9.46 -0.38
N GLU A 44 -20.45 -10.24 -1.45
CA GLU A 44 -19.30 -10.82 -2.16
C GLU A 44 -18.41 -9.71 -2.74
N GLN A 45 -19.00 -8.74 -3.46
CA GLN A 45 -18.27 -7.60 -4.02
C GLN A 45 -17.56 -6.79 -2.94
N LEU A 46 -18.24 -6.47 -1.84
CA LEU A 46 -17.63 -5.76 -0.72
C LEU A 46 -16.43 -6.53 -0.14
N THR A 47 -16.58 -7.85 0.01
CA THR A 47 -15.52 -8.70 0.57
C THR A 47 -14.30 -8.72 -0.35
N VAL A 48 -14.50 -8.87 -1.65
CA VAL A 48 -13.43 -8.83 -2.65
C VAL A 48 -12.72 -7.47 -2.62
N GLU A 49 -13.46 -6.36 -2.61
CA GLU A 49 -12.88 -5.02 -2.57
C GLU A 49 -12.10 -4.74 -1.29
N VAL A 50 -12.59 -5.20 -0.13
CA VAL A 50 -11.84 -5.11 1.14
C VAL A 50 -10.53 -5.87 1.04
N LEU A 51 -10.55 -7.11 0.51
CA LEU A 51 -9.35 -7.94 0.37
C LEU A 51 -8.35 -7.35 -0.62
N ASN A 52 -8.81 -6.86 -1.75
CA ASN A 52 -7.96 -6.19 -2.75
C ASN A 52 -7.30 -4.96 -2.13
N THR A 53 -8.09 -4.06 -1.52
CA THR A 53 -7.58 -2.84 -0.89
C THR A 53 -6.56 -3.13 0.22
N GLN A 54 -6.81 -4.17 1.04
CA GLN A 54 -5.85 -4.60 2.06
C GLN A 54 -4.58 -5.21 1.47
N THR A 55 -4.70 -5.94 0.37
CA THR A 55 -3.55 -6.55 -0.32
C THR A 55 -2.65 -5.47 -0.91
N GLU A 56 -3.23 -4.49 -1.58
CA GLU A 56 -2.52 -3.31 -2.10
C GLU A 56 -1.79 -2.54 -0.98
N ALA A 57 -2.46 -2.30 0.15
CA ALA A 57 -1.85 -1.65 1.30
C ALA A 57 -0.68 -2.46 1.89
N ARG A 58 -0.82 -3.79 1.99
CA ARG A 58 0.24 -4.68 2.47
C ARG A 58 1.42 -4.74 1.53
N ASN A 59 1.19 -4.80 0.21
CA ASN A 59 2.25 -4.83 -0.80
C ASN A 59 3.09 -3.54 -0.75
N GLY A 60 2.42 -2.38 -0.71
CA GLY A 60 3.09 -1.09 -0.54
C GLY A 60 3.90 -1.02 0.74
N MET A 61 3.30 -1.43 1.86
CA MET A 61 3.97 -1.38 3.16
C MET A 61 5.16 -2.34 3.25
N HIS A 62 5.07 -3.54 2.65
CA HIS A 62 6.14 -4.52 2.64
C HIS A 62 7.40 -3.99 1.93
N LEU A 63 7.25 -3.37 0.74
CA LEU A 63 8.40 -2.82 0.02
C LEU A 63 9.00 -1.59 0.70
N LEU A 64 8.15 -0.71 1.26
CA LEU A 64 8.63 0.44 2.03
C LEU A 64 9.43 0.00 3.25
N ARG A 65 8.90 -1.00 4.00
CA ARG A 65 9.60 -1.62 5.12
C ARG A 65 10.96 -2.17 4.69
N GLN A 66 10.99 -3.02 3.67
CA GLN A 66 12.21 -3.68 3.22
C GLN A 66 13.26 -2.65 2.78
N ALA A 67 12.84 -1.57 2.13
CA ALA A 67 13.75 -0.48 1.78
C ALA A 67 14.32 0.19 3.04
N ILE A 68 13.46 0.60 3.98
CA ILE A 68 13.89 1.30 5.21
C ILE A 68 14.81 0.43 6.06
N GLU A 69 14.50 -0.86 6.23
CA GLU A 69 15.33 -1.78 7.02
C GLU A 69 16.73 -1.95 6.40
N HIS A 70 16.84 -1.91 5.07
CA HIS A 70 18.12 -1.98 4.34
C HIS A 70 18.78 -0.61 4.09
N ALA A 71 18.23 0.48 4.61
CA ALA A 71 18.82 1.81 4.44
C ALA A 71 20.25 1.83 5.00
N GLY A 72 21.21 2.26 4.19
CA GLY A 72 22.62 2.32 4.56
C GLY A 72 23.37 0.99 4.49
N TYR A 73 22.77 -0.06 3.91
CA TYR A 73 23.45 -1.34 3.72
C TYR A 73 24.66 -1.22 2.77
N THR A 74 25.79 -1.77 3.20
CA THR A 74 27.09 -1.75 2.51
C THR A 74 27.84 -3.06 2.76
N THR A 75 28.73 -3.45 1.83
CA THR A 75 29.59 -4.63 1.92
C THR A 75 30.85 -4.47 2.75
N GLU A 76 31.30 -3.24 2.98
CA GLU A 76 32.51 -3.02 3.75
C GLU A 76 32.20 -3.20 5.25
N VAL A 77 32.24 -4.46 5.69
CA VAL A 77 32.17 -4.87 7.10
C VAL A 77 33.48 -4.56 7.83
N GLN A 78 34.42 -3.83 7.22
CA GLN A 78 35.57 -3.29 7.94
C GLN A 78 35.11 -2.08 8.77
N THR A 79 34.66 -2.43 9.96
CA THR A 79 33.90 -1.71 11.00
C THR A 79 34.44 -0.37 11.52
N ALA A 80 35.35 0.30 10.82
CA ALA A 80 35.97 1.55 11.29
C ALA A 80 35.80 2.75 10.36
N GLN A 81 35.27 2.58 9.15
CA GLN A 81 35.04 3.74 8.26
C GLN A 81 33.75 4.46 8.65
N SER A 82 33.83 5.79 8.75
CA SER A 82 32.64 6.60 9.02
C SER A 82 31.69 6.51 7.83
N LYS A 83 30.39 6.61 8.12
CA LYS A 83 29.36 6.59 7.07
C LYS A 83 29.44 7.74 6.10
N GLU A 84 30.06 8.84 6.49
CA GLU A 84 30.32 9.98 5.63
C GLU A 84 31.30 9.61 4.50
N ILE A 85 32.22 8.69 4.75
CA ILE A 85 33.15 8.17 3.74
C ILE A 85 32.42 7.19 2.80
N LEU A 86 31.63 6.29 3.37
CA LEU A 86 30.88 5.29 2.59
C LEU A 86 29.76 5.94 1.77
N PHE A 87 29.11 6.96 2.31
CA PHE A 87 28.01 7.69 1.69
C PHE A 87 28.39 9.18 1.60
N PRO A 88 29.24 9.56 0.63
CA PRO A 88 29.67 10.95 0.47
C PRO A 88 28.50 11.87 0.14
N GLU A 89 28.67 13.16 0.39
CA GLU A 89 27.69 14.18 0.01
C GLU A 89 27.51 14.22 -1.52
N ASN A 90 26.26 14.40 -1.95
CA ASN A 90 25.91 14.67 -3.34
C ASN A 90 24.69 15.61 -3.40
N GLU A 91 24.20 15.90 -4.61
CA GLU A 91 23.04 16.79 -4.80
C GLU A 91 21.76 16.32 -4.09
N MET A 92 21.67 15.03 -3.75
CA MET A 92 20.49 14.37 -3.21
C MET A 92 20.60 14.05 -1.72
N PHE A 93 21.80 13.91 -1.16
CA PHE A 93 22.04 13.45 0.20
C PHE A 93 23.22 14.18 0.83
N ALA A 94 23.07 14.57 2.10
CA ALA A 94 24.21 15.02 2.89
C ALA A 94 25.19 13.86 3.16
N ALA A 95 26.42 14.17 3.58
CA ALA A 95 27.38 13.16 3.98
C ALA A 95 26.80 12.25 5.08
N GLY A 96 26.88 10.93 4.88
CA GLY A 96 26.35 9.92 5.80
C GLY A 96 24.83 9.74 5.78
N GLN A 97 24.09 10.57 5.04
CA GLN A 97 22.64 10.49 4.98
C GLN A 97 22.19 9.32 4.11
N VAL A 98 21.39 8.41 4.70
CA VAL A 98 20.90 7.20 4.03
C VAL A 98 19.40 7.20 3.76
N ILE A 99 18.64 8.09 4.41
CA ILE A 99 17.22 8.29 4.17
C ILE A 99 16.97 9.78 3.99
N ARG A 100 16.18 10.12 2.97
CA ARG A 100 15.68 11.47 2.72
C ARG A 100 14.17 11.42 2.54
N ILE A 101 13.47 12.36 3.15
CA ILE A 101 12.03 12.55 2.96
C ILE A 101 11.83 13.95 2.40
N ASP A 102 11.37 14.01 1.16
CA ASP A 102 11.11 15.24 0.43
C ASP A 102 9.61 15.46 0.23
N GLY A 103 9.22 16.70 -0.05
CA GLY A 103 7.84 17.08 -0.33
C GLY A 103 7.02 17.51 0.89
N ALA A 104 5.95 18.24 0.60
CA ALA A 104 5.00 18.72 1.61
C ALA A 104 3.94 17.66 1.92
N LYS A 105 3.28 17.81 3.08
CA LYS A 105 2.38 16.87 3.79
C LYS A 105 1.50 15.90 2.98
N THR A 106 1.14 16.15 1.73
CA THR A 106 0.24 15.28 0.94
C THR A 106 0.88 14.71 -0.32
N ASN A 107 2.10 15.14 -0.67
CA ASN A 107 2.86 14.63 -1.80
C ASN A 107 4.31 14.45 -1.39
N GLN A 108 4.52 13.50 -0.48
CA GLN A 108 5.85 13.19 0.03
C GLN A 108 6.50 12.12 -0.83
N SER A 109 7.82 12.18 -0.92
CA SER A 109 8.63 11.11 -1.47
C SER A 109 9.71 10.71 -0.47
N MET A 110 10.02 9.44 -0.43
CA MET A 110 11.10 8.90 0.40
C MET A 110 12.16 8.33 -0.51
N MET A 111 13.41 8.68 -0.22
CA MET A 111 14.57 8.13 -0.89
C MET A 111 15.38 7.34 0.13
N VAL A 112 15.77 6.14 -0.25
CA VAL A 112 16.56 5.24 0.59
C VAL A 112 17.83 4.85 -0.15
N ARG A 113 18.98 5.22 0.42
CA ARG A 113 20.32 5.03 -0.14
C ARG A 113 20.95 3.74 0.40
N LEU A 114 21.62 3.00 -0.48
CA LEU A 114 22.42 1.83 -0.16
C LEU A 114 23.48 1.57 -1.24
N GLN A 115 24.49 0.77 -0.91
CA GLN A 115 25.55 0.37 -1.84
C GLN A 115 25.34 -1.07 -2.35
N GLY A 116 24.80 -1.95 -1.52
CA GLY A 116 24.60 -3.35 -1.90
C GLY A 116 25.87 -4.18 -1.80
N ASP A 117 25.87 -5.35 -2.46
CA ASP A 117 26.94 -6.34 -2.37
C ASP A 117 27.46 -6.81 -3.73
N ASN A 118 28.78 -7.07 -3.79
CA ASN A 118 29.45 -7.62 -4.96
C ASN A 118 29.15 -9.13 -5.15
N GLN A 119 28.78 -9.84 -4.08
CA GLN A 119 28.40 -11.26 -4.13
C GLN A 119 26.91 -11.46 -4.43
N LYS A 120 26.07 -10.50 -4.01
CA LYS A 120 24.61 -10.53 -4.24
C LYS A 120 24.16 -9.19 -4.81
N ALA A 121 24.02 -9.17 -6.13
CA ALA A 121 23.59 -7.98 -6.82
C ALA A 121 22.20 -7.53 -6.32
N LEU A 122 22.07 -6.22 -6.09
CA LEU A 122 20.80 -5.61 -5.72
C LEU A 122 19.80 -5.76 -6.85
N ARG A 123 18.52 -5.83 -6.48
CA ARG A 123 17.42 -5.83 -7.44
C ARG A 123 16.69 -4.52 -7.39
N ALA A 124 16.52 -3.91 -8.56
CA ALA A 124 15.66 -2.77 -8.72
C ALA A 124 14.20 -3.17 -8.47
N CYS A 125 13.31 -2.18 -8.34
CA CYS A 125 11.89 -2.43 -8.07
C CYS A 125 11.18 -3.23 -9.19
N ASN A 126 11.72 -3.24 -10.41
CA ASN A 126 11.24 -4.07 -11.53
C ASN A 126 11.88 -5.47 -11.56
N GLY A 127 12.73 -5.81 -10.58
CA GLY A 127 13.46 -7.07 -10.50
C GLY A 127 14.77 -7.11 -11.31
N ASN A 128 15.05 -6.07 -12.11
CA ASN A 128 16.31 -5.96 -12.85
C ASN A 128 17.49 -5.88 -11.88
N ILE A 129 18.63 -6.37 -12.35
CA ILE A 129 19.86 -6.34 -11.57
C ILE A 129 20.41 -4.92 -11.61
N VAL A 130 20.63 -4.34 -10.44
CA VAL A 130 21.42 -3.11 -10.28
C VAL A 130 22.89 -3.52 -10.28
N ALA A 131 23.73 -2.82 -11.06
CA ALA A 131 25.13 -3.21 -11.17
C ALA A 131 25.80 -3.19 -9.79
N PRO A 132 26.53 -4.25 -9.40
CA PRO A 132 27.12 -4.35 -8.08
C PRO A 132 28.23 -3.31 -7.88
N VAL A 133 28.44 -2.92 -6.64
CA VAL A 133 29.62 -2.14 -6.25
C VAL A 133 30.86 -3.02 -6.41
N THR A 134 31.91 -2.47 -7.03
CA THR A 134 33.22 -3.12 -7.16
C THR A 134 34.31 -2.20 -6.60
N GLU A 135 35.50 -2.73 -6.33
CA GLU A 135 36.64 -1.94 -5.81
C GLU A 135 37.02 -0.73 -6.70
N THR A 136 36.68 -0.78 -7.99
CA THR A 136 36.95 0.28 -8.96
C THR A 136 35.72 1.12 -9.31
N GLN A 137 34.51 0.69 -8.92
CA GLN A 137 33.25 1.36 -9.21
C GLN A 137 32.33 1.32 -7.99
N VAL A 138 32.41 2.39 -7.19
CA VAL A 138 31.50 2.61 -6.06
C VAL A 138 30.20 3.21 -6.58
N TYR A 139 29.29 2.34 -6.99
CA TYR A 139 27.96 2.76 -7.40
C TYR A 139 27.08 3.03 -6.19
N GLU A 140 26.72 4.29 -6.01
CA GLU A 140 25.66 4.66 -5.10
C GLU A 140 24.30 4.31 -5.72
N THR A 141 23.47 3.57 -4.97
CA THR A 141 22.11 3.25 -5.37
C THR A 141 21.11 3.89 -4.41
N TRP A 142 20.02 4.44 -4.93
CA TRP A 142 18.89 4.81 -4.09
C TRP A 142 17.54 4.47 -4.71
N TYR A 143 16.61 4.12 -3.83
CA TYR A 143 15.24 3.79 -4.15
C TYR A 143 14.38 5.00 -3.80
N LYS A 144 13.70 5.56 -4.79
CA LYS A 144 12.74 6.65 -4.62
C LYS A 144 11.33 6.07 -4.65
N PHE A 145 10.63 6.21 -3.53
CA PHE A 145 9.20 5.94 -3.40
C PHE A 145 8.43 7.25 -3.45
N TYR A 146 7.47 7.35 -4.35
CA TYR A 146 6.67 8.57 -4.55
C TYR A 146 5.24 8.20 -4.94
N SER A 147 4.32 9.14 -4.75
CA SER A 147 2.95 9.01 -5.22
C SER A 147 2.76 9.83 -6.50
N GLU A 148 2.13 9.25 -7.51
CA GLU A 148 1.74 9.93 -8.75
C GLU A 148 0.39 9.37 -9.22
N ASP A 149 -0.59 10.23 -9.49
CA ASP A 149 -1.93 9.82 -9.95
C ASP A 149 -2.58 8.69 -9.12
N GLU A 150 -2.54 8.82 -7.80
CA GLU A 150 -2.99 7.80 -6.83
C GLU A 150 -2.28 6.44 -6.96
N LYS A 151 -1.02 6.43 -7.41
CA LYS A 151 -0.20 5.22 -7.50
C LYS A 151 1.04 5.39 -6.65
N LEU A 152 1.34 4.38 -5.83
CA LEU A 152 2.65 4.26 -5.21
C LEU A 152 3.63 3.72 -6.25
N MET A 153 4.60 4.56 -6.62
CA MET A 153 5.63 4.24 -7.59
C MET A 153 6.97 4.03 -6.89
N CYS A 154 7.77 3.12 -7.42
CA CYS A 154 9.18 2.98 -7.07
C CYS A 154 10.07 3.21 -8.29
N GLN A 155 11.07 4.07 -8.15
CA GLN A 155 12.13 4.26 -9.13
C GLN A 155 13.49 4.04 -8.46
N VAL A 156 14.37 3.29 -9.12
CA VAL A 156 15.76 3.13 -8.67
C VAL A 156 16.66 4.05 -9.46
N TYR A 157 17.65 4.61 -8.77
CA TYR A 157 18.70 5.43 -9.34
C TYR A 157 20.04 4.82 -8.99
N GLN A 158 20.99 4.94 -9.91
CA GLN A 158 22.37 4.54 -9.75
C GLN A 158 23.25 5.69 -10.20
N ASN A 159 24.08 6.23 -9.30
CA ASN A 159 24.97 7.36 -9.55
C ASN A 159 24.26 8.59 -10.18
N GLY A 160 23.04 8.91 -9.73
CA GLY A 160 22.26 10.04 -10.23
C GLY A 160 21.34 9.72 -11.41
N GLU A 161 21.59 8.61 -12.11
CA GLU A 161 20.85 8.23 -13.30
C GLU A 161 19.75 7.22 -12.99
N LYS A 162 18.64 7.26 -13.74
CA LYS A 162 17.56 6.28 -13.59
C LYS A 162 18.05 4.90 -14.00
N ASN A 163 17.93 3.94 -13.10
CA ASN A 163 18.16 2.53 -13.39
C ASN A 163 16.82 1.84 -13.68
N GLY A 164 16.49 1.74 -14.97
CA GLY A 164 15.25 1.15 -15.46
C GLY A 164 14.01 2.03 -15.28
N GLU A 165 12.86 1.48 -15.67
CA GLU A 165 11.56 2.17 -15.61
C GLU A 165 10.92 2.13 -14.21
N PRO A 166 10.11 3.14 -13.87
CA PRO A 166 9.39 3.18 -12.60
C PRO A 166 8.33 2.08 -12.54
N VAL A 167 8.15 1.50 -11.36
CA VAL A 167 7.24 0.38 -11.13
C VAL A 167 6.09 0.79 -10.25
N LEU A 168 4.88 0.40 -10.67
CA LEU A 168 3.68 0.47 -9.85
C LEU A 168 3.76 -0.57 -8.74
N ILE A 169 3.72 -0.10 -7.49
CA ILE A 169 3.74 -0.95 -6.30
C ILE A 169 2.34 -1.20 -5.77
N ALA A 170 1.54 -0.13 -5.65
CA ALA A 170 0.20 -0.22 -5.12
C ALA A 170 -0.71 0.86 -5.73
N ALA A 171 -1.97 0.53 -5.97
CA ALA A 171 -2.99 1.48 -6.37
C ALA A 171 -4.41 0.99 -5.99
N PRO A 172 -5.35 1.88 -5.67
CA PRO A 172 -5.22 3.35 -5.61
C PRO A 172 -4.80 3.88 -4.23
N VAL A 173 -3.69 4.63 -4.18
CA VAL A 173 -3.09 5.23 -2.99
C VAL A 173 -3.47 6.71 -2.91
N VAL A 174 -4.35 7.06 -1.98
CA VAL A 174 -4.87 8.44 -1.84
C VAL A 174 -3.99 9.34 -0.95
N ALA A 175 -3.21 8.74 -0.06
CA ALA A 175 -2.25 9.47 0.75
C ALA A 175 -1.06 8.59 1.12
N MET A 176 0.12 9.18 1.05
CA MET A 176 1.37 8.57 1.50
C MET A 176 2.17 9.62 2.28
N ASN A 177 2.35 9.36 3.57
CA ASN A 177 3.02 10.28 4.48
C ASN A 177 4.14 9.57 5.23
N PHE A 178 5.21 10.30 5.48
CA PHE A 178 6.41 9.86 6.16
C PHE A 178 6.74 10.81 7.30
N ARG A 179 7.17 10.25 8.41
CA ARG A 179 7.69 11.00 9.55
C ARG A 179 8.94 10.32 10.07
N ALA A 180 10.06 11.02 10.00
CA ALA A 180 11.35 10.53 10.46
C ALA A 180 11.59 10.91 11.92
N PHE A 181 12.20 9.97 12.64
CA PHE A 181 12.77 10.17 13.97
C PHE A 181 14.28 10.10 13.82
N ALA A 182 14.94 11.22 14.04
CA ALA A 182 16.36 11.37 13.81
C ALA A 182 17.09 11.87 15.06
N THR A 183 18.39 11.61 15.10
CA THR A 183 19.31 12.21 16.08
C THR A 183 20.24 13.16 15.35
N THR A 184 20.50 14.33 15.93
CA THR A 184 21.52 15.26 15.43
C THR A 184 22.91 14.66 15.63
N ALA A 185 23.77 14.71 14.60
CA ALA A 185 25.14 14.20 14.67
C ALA A 185 26.04 14.99 15.64
N ASP A 186 25.64 16.21 16.02
CA ASP A 186 26.57 17.25 16.49
C ASP A 186 26.34 17.74 17.93
N SER A 187 25.68 16.95 18.78
CA SER A 187 25.56 17.32 20.20
C SER A 187 25.58 16.11 21.12
N ASP A 188 26.38 16.20 22.18
CA ASP A 188 26.36 15.31 23.36
C ASP A 188 24.94 15.13 23.97
N ASN A 189 23.99 15.96 23.56
CA ASN A 189 22.56 15.71 23.74
C ASN A 189 21.97 14.90 22.58
N HIS A 190 21.65 13.63 22.84
CA HIS A 190 20.85 12.78 21.98
C HIS A 190 19.38 13.20 21.94
N ASN A 191 19.09 14.42 21.48
CA ASN A 191 17.72 14.88 21.32
C ASN A 191 17.12 14.27 20.05
N THR A 192 16.05 13.49 20.22
CA THR A 192 15.28 12.94 19.09
C THR A 192 14.51 14.06 18.40
N LYS A 193 14.91 14.39 17.17
CA LYS A 193 14.18 15.28 16.28
C LYS A 193 13.13 14.47 15.54
N VAL A 194 11.90 14.99 15.51
CA VAL A 194 10.83 14.40 14.70
C VAL A 194 10.51 15.35 13.57
N THR A 195 10.68 14.90 12.32
CA THR A 195 10.43 15.73 11.15
C THR A 195 9.54 15.02 10.13
N THR A 196 8.64 15.78 9.52
CA THR A 196 7.83 15.35 8.38
C THR A 196 8.50 15.72 7.05
N SER A 197 9.61 16.46 7.07
CA SER A 197 10.46 16.69 5.90
C SER A 197 11.91 16.57 6.35
N ALA A 198 12.59 15.54 5.86
CA ALA A 198 14.01 15.32 6.12
C ALA A 198 14.71 15.57 4.79
N GLY A 199 14.87 16.84 4.44
CA GLY A 199 15.60 17.27 3.25
C GLY A 199 17.07 16.88 3.33
N ILE A 200 17.95 17.63 2.69
CA ILE A 200 19.40 17.40 2.82
C ILE A 200 19.80 17.82 4.24
N SER A 201 20.18 16.85 5.08
CA SER A 201 20.50 17.06 6.50
C SER A 201 21.49 16.02 6.99
N HIS A 202 22.40 16.41 7.88
CA HIS A 202 23.29 15.50 8.62
C HIS A 202 22.56 14.72 9.75
N ASP A 203 21.24 14.85 9.83
CA ASP A 203 20.40 14.10 10.77
C ASP A 203 20.46 12.59 10.48
N LEU A 204 20.78 11.79 11.50
CA LEU A 204 20.80 10.34 11.41
C LEU A 204 19.40 9.78 11.73
N ILE A 205 18.67 9.35 10.70
CA ILE A 205 17.26 8.92 10.80
C ILE A 205 17.14 7.49 11.37
N LYS A 206 16.97 7.33 12.68
CA LYS A 206 16.88 6.02 13.34
C LYS A 206 15.63 5.23 12.99
N SER A 207 14.50 5.92 12.79
CA SER A 207 13.26 5.26 12.41
C SER A 207 12.37 6.14 11.54
N VAL A 208 11.50 5.50 10.78
CA VAL A 208 10.52 6.15 9.91
C VAL A 208 9.15 5.59 10.20
N GLN A 209 8.21 6.46 10.53
CA GLN A 209 6.78 6.17 10.52
C GLN A 209 6.27 6.35 9.09
N VAL A 210 5.69 5.29 8.54
CA VAL A 210 5.10 5.26 7.21
C VAL A 210 3.60 5.14 7.36
N GLN A 211 2.89 6.04 6.71
CA GLN A 211 1.45 6.00 6.57
C GLN A 211 1.07 5.86 5.11
N LEU A 212 0.21 4.88 4.84
CA LEU A 212 -0.33 4.60 3.52
C LEU A 212 -1.85 4.48 3.63
N ILE A 213 -2.58 5.27 2.85
CA ILE A 213 -4.03 5.19 2.74
C ILE A 213 -4.38 4.73 1.33
N VAL A 214 -5.01 3.57 1.25
CA VAL A 214 -5.45 2.95 0.00
C VAL A 214 -6.97 2.96 -0.04
N ARG A 215 -7.56 3.23 -1.20
CA ARG A 215 -9.01 3.15 -1.39
C ARG A 215 -9.42 1.93 -2.20
N SER A 216 -10.70 1.54 -2.12
CA SER A 216 -11.23 0.52 -3.05
C SER A 216 -11.18 1.01 -4.49
N GLN A 217 -11.05 0.08 -5.44
CA GLN A 217 -11.08 0.44 -6.87
C GLN A 217 -12.49 0.85 -7.28
N ASP A 218 -13.47 0.12 -6.75
CA ASP A 218 -14.87 0.37 -7.02
C ASP A 218 -15.57 1.12 -5.88
N LYS A 219 -16.65 1.81 -6.25
CA LYS A 219 -17.58 2.42 -5.29
C LYS A 219 -18.38 1.32 -4.61
N ILE A 220 -18.20 1.14 -3.31
CA ILE A 220 -18.84 0.08 -2.52
C ILE A 220 -20.13 0.53 -1.82
N ARG A 221 -20.30 1.84 -1.63
CA ARG A 221 -21.48 2.43 -0.95
C ARG A 221 -22.51 2.89 -1.97
N ASN A 222 -23.78 2.86 -1.56
CA ASN A 222 -24.90 3.35 -2.39
C ASN A 222 -24.93 4.88 -2.46
N GLU A 223 -24.50 5.54 -1.40
CA GLU A 223 -24.53 6.99 -1.21
C GLU A 223 -23.17 7.48 -0.72
N ASP A 224 -22.88 8.75 -1.00
CA ASP A 224 -21.65 9.38 -0.53
C ASP A 224 -21.68 9.43 1.01
N ALA A 225 -20.56 9.07 1.64
CA ALA A 225 -20.47 9.02 3.08
C ALA A 225 -19.16 9.63 3.56
N THR A 226 -19.26 10.56 4.50
CA THR A 226 -18.11 11.19 5.13
C THR A 226 -17.30 10.17 5.91
N SER A 227 -16.05 9.97 5.51
CA SER A 227 -15.07 9.11 6.19
C SER A 227 -13.91 9.99 6.65
N THR A 228 -13.81 10.18 7.96
CA THR A 228 -12.68 10.89 8.57
C THR A 228 -11.70 9.87 9.15
N ILE A 229 -10.46 9.94 8.70
CA ILE A 229 -9.37 9.10 9.17
C ILE A 229 -8.50 9.97 10.08
N ALA A 230 -8.56 9.70 11.39
CA ALA A 230 -7.69 10.35 12.36
C ALA A 230 -6.27 9.83 12.23
N LEU A 231 -5.28 10.71 12.06
CA LEU A 231 -3.90 10.31 11.75
C LEU A 231 -2.94 10.69 12.88
N THR A 232 -2.38 9.69 13.56
CA THR A 232 -1.38 9.92 14.60
C THR A 232 -0.10 10.50 14.00
N GLY A 233 0.18 11.77 14.32
CA GLY A 233 1.38 12.46 13.85
C GLY A 233 1.26 13.12 12.47
N PHE A 234 0.07 13.06 11.86
CA PHE A 234 -0.25 13.73 10.60
C PHE A 234 -1.57 14.50 10.72
N SER A 235 -1.94 15.25 9.68
CA SER A 235 -3.23 15.95 9.65
C SER A 235 -4.35 15.00 9.24
N ASP A 236 -5.49 15.05 9.93
CA ASP A 236 -6.64 14.22 9.60
C ASP A 236 -7.09 14.39 8.15
N LEU A 237 -7.55 13.30 7.55
CA LEU A 237 -8.06 13.29 6.18
C LEU A 237 -9.53 12.94 6.18
N THR A 238 -10.33 13.75 5.49
CA THR A 238 -11.77 13.56 5.34
C THR A 238 -12.11 13.37 3.87
N PHE A 239 -12.82 12.29 3.59
CA PHE A 239 -13.34 11.94 2.27
C PHE A 239 -14.87 11.97 2.33
N ASN A 240 -15.53 12.43 1.27
CA ASN A 240 -16.99 12.37 1.16
C ASN A 240 -17.35 11.72 -0.17
N ASP A 241 -17.31 10.39 -0.18
CA ASP A 241 -17.58 9.59 -1.37
C ASP A 241 -18.04 8.16 -1.02
N ARG A 242 -18.09 7.32 -2.05
CA ARG A 242 -18.60 5.94 -1.99
C ARG A 242 -17.51 4.88 -1.87
N TYR A 243 -16.26 5.27 -1.68
CA TYR A 243 -15.15 4.33 -1.61
C TYR A 243 -14.94 3.80 -0.19
N LEU A 244 -14.30 2.64 -0.10
CA LEU A 244 -13.71 2.13 1.13
C LEU A 244 -12.30 2.70 1.27
N TYR A 245 -11.84 2.89 2.50
CA TYR A 245 -10.45 3.27 2.77
C TYR A 245 -9.81 2.31 3.77
N VAL A 246 -8.56 1.95 3.52
CA VAL A 246 -7.69 1.21 4.44
C VAL A 246 -6.50 2.11 4.78
N ASN A 247 -6.39 2.48 6.05
CA ASN A 247 -5.25 3.22 6.58
C ASN A 247 -4.28 2.24 7.24
N THR A 248 -3.04 2.21 6.75
CA THR A 248 -1.94 1.46 7.37
C THR A 248 -0.91 2.45 7.89
N ASN A 249 -0.58 2.36 9.17
CA ASN A 249 0.37 3.24 9.84
C ASN A 249 1.34 2.38 10.66
N GLN A 250 2.61 2.35 10.27
CA GLN A 250 3.63 1.49 10.89
C GLN A 250 4.95 2.23 11.07
N TYR A 251 5.74 1.79 12.04
CA TYR A 251 7.08 2.31 12.33
C TYR A 251 8.12 1.28 11.92
N PHE A 252 9.14 1.71 11.20
CA PHE A 252 10.26 0.88 10.79
C PHE A 252 11.58 1.45 11.29
N LEU A 253 12.46 0.56 11.74
CA LEU A 253 13.81 0.90 12.17
C LEU A 253 14.75 0.83 10.97
N ALA A 254 15.62 1.83 10.83
CA ALA A 254 16.72 1.76 9.87
C ALA A 254 17.86 0.96 10.54
N GLN A 255 18.00 -0.32 10.16
CA GLN A 255 18.84 -1.26 10.92
C GLN A 255 20.33 -1.08 10.67
N ASN A 256 20.70 -0.68 9.45
CA ASN A 256 22.10 -0.56 9.03
C ASN A 256 22.62 0.86 9.27
N GLN A 257 22.31 1.45 10.42
CA GLN A 257 22.63 2.84 10.76
C GLN A 257 23.91 3.09 11.54
#